data_AF-A0A3B1ILD7-F1
#
_entry.id   AF-A0A3B1ILD7-F1
#
_cell.length_a   1.000
_cell.length_b   1.000
_cell.length_c   1.000
_cell.angle_alpha   90.00
_cell.angle_beta   90.00
_cell.angle_gamma   90.00
#
_symmetry.space_group_name_H-M   'P 1'
#
loop_
_entity.id
_entity.type
_entity.pdbx_description
1 polymer ?
#
loop_
_entity_poly.entity_id
_entity_poly.type
_entity_poly.pdbx_seq_one_letter_code
_entity_poly.pdbx_strand_id
1 'polypeptide(L)'
;MGSLFRSEEVCLVQLFLQSGSAYNCVSELGELGLVEFRDLNPSVNAFQRKFVSEVRRCEEMEKTFSELFFFNCDFNNTDYTNITPENVV
;
A
#
# COMPACT_ATOMS: atom_id res chain seq x y z
N MET A 1 -17.13 18.99 15.18
CA MET A 1 -17.87 17.88 14.55
C MET A 1 -19.21 18.38 14.02
N GLY A 2 -19.23 18.91 12.80
CA GLY A 2 -20.49 19.41 12.24
C GLY A 2 -20.32 20.03 10.86
N SER A 3 -20.83 19.32 9.85
CA SER A 3 -21.62 19.87 8.73
C SER A 3 -22.07 18.72 7.81
N LEU A 4 -23.02 17.89 8.25
CA LEU A 4 -23.60 16.83 7.41
C LEU A 4 -24.26 17.38 6.11
N PHE A 5 -24.55 18.67 6.07
CA PHE A 5 -25.21 19.35 4.96
C PHE A 5 -24.28 20.20 4.07
N ARG A 6 -22.98 20.34 4.41
CA ARG A 6 -22.04 21.16 3.63
C ARG A 6 -20.65 20.55 3.65
N SER A 7 -19.96 20.57 2.51
CA SER A 7 -18.57 20.16 2.40
C SER A 7 -17.70 20.91 3.41
N GLU A 8 -16.72 20.21 3.97
CA GLU A 8 -15.72 20.82 4.83
C GLU A 8 -14.85 21.82 4.05
N GLU A 9 -14.36 22.86 4.72
CA GLU A 9 -13.53 23.87 4.07
C GLU A 9 -12.15 23.26 3.75
N VAL A 10 -11.79 23.29 2.47
CA VAL A 10 -10.51 22.79 1.97
C VAL A 10 -9.61 23.95 1.57
N CYS A 11 -8.30 23.82 1.80
CA CYS A 11 -7.30 24.80 1.38
C CYS A 11 -6.29 24.17 0.42
N LEU A 12 -5.87 24.95 -0.58
CA LEU A 12 -4.80 24.54 -1.48
C LEU A 12 -3.46 24.97 -0.87
N VAL A 13 -2.59 24.00 -0.63
CA VAL A 13 -1.24 24.22 -0.11
C VAL A 13 -0.21 23.73 -1.12
N GLN A 14 0.91 24.45 -1.24
CA GLN A 14 2.05 24.04 -2.05
C GLN A 14 3.16 23.51 -1.14
N LEU A 15 3.56 22.26 -1.34
CA LEU A 15 4.57 21.58 -0.54
C LEU A 15 5.91 21.59 -1.27
N PHE A 16 6.97 22.02 -0.59
CA PHE A 16 8.35 21.94 -1.10
C PHE A 16 9.14 20.92 -0.26
N LEU A 17 9.55 19.83 -0.89
CA LEU A 17 10.27 18.74 -0.23
C LEU A 17 11.65 18.54 -0.85
N GLN A 18 12.65 18.33 0.02
CA GLN A 18 13.96 17.84 -0.39
C GLN A 18 13.90 16.33 -0.62
N SER A 19 14.61 15.83 -1.64
CA SER A 19 14.57 14.41 -2.03
C SER A 19 14.92 13.43 -0.91
N GLY A 20 15.76 13.82 0.06
CA GLY A 20 16.15 12.97 1.19
C GLY A 20 15.07 12.82 2.26
N SER A 21 14.20 13.81 2.43
CA SER A 21 13.13 13.80 3.44
C SER A 21 11.75 13.58 2.84
N ALA A 22 11.64 13.60 1.51
CA ALA A 22 10.36 13.50 0.81
C ALA A 22 9.60 12.22 1.18
N TYR A 23 10.30 11.08 1.31
CA TYR A 23 9.68 9.82 1.69
C TYR A 23 9.05 9.89 3.09
N ASN A 24 9.80 10.33 4.10
CA ASN A 24 9.32 10.40 5.48
C ASN A 24 8.13 11.37 5.61
N CYS A 25 8.23 12.56 5.02
CA CYS A 25 7.15 13.54 5.07
C CYS A 25 5.88 13.04 4.39
N VAL A 26 6.00 12.36 3.24
CA VAL A 26 4.83 11.79 2.54
C VAL A 26 4.23 10.63 3.34
N SER A 27 5.06 9.82 4.01
CA SER A 27 4.59 8.74 4.89
C SER A 27 3.75 9.29 6.05
N GLU A 28 4.27 10.29 6.77
CA GLU A 28 3.57 10.94 7.88
C GLU A 28 2.26 11.60 7.43
N LEU A 29 2.28 12.29 6.27
CA LEU A 29 1.06 12.86 5.67
C LEU A 29 0.04 11.79 5.27
N GLY A 30 0.50 10.63 4.81
CA GLY A 30 -0.34 9.47 4.49
C GLY A 30 -1.01 8.87 5.73
N GLU A 31 -0.29 8.78 6.86
CA GLU A 31 -0.83 8.33 8.14
C GLU A 31 -1.88 9.28 8.70
N LEU A 32 -1.71 10.60 8.52
CA LEU A 32 -2.71 11.59 8.90
C LEU A 32 -3.98 11.49 8.05
N GLY A 33 -3.88 11.15 6.77
CA GLY A 33 -5.02 10.92 5.88
C GLY A 33 -5.87 12.15 5.55
N LEU A 34 -5.31 13.37 5.72
CA LEU A 34 -6.01 14.64 5.55
C LEU A 34 -5.70 15.35 4.23
N VAL A 35 -4.78 14.81 3.43
CA VAL A 35 -4.26 15.48 2.22
C VAL A 35 -4.68 14.77 0.95
N GLU A 36 -5.08 15.54 -0.05
CA GLU A 36 -5.35 15.07 -1.41
C GLU A 36 -4.29 15.66 -2.36
N PHE A 37 -3.53 14.78 -3.03
CA PHE A 37 -2.53 15.21 -3.99
C PHE A 37 -3.15 15.43 -5.37
N ARG A 38 -2.89 16.59 -5.98
CA ARG A 38 -3.22 16.84 -7.39
C ARG A 38 -2.07 16.47 -8.31
N ASP A 39 -2.42 15.91 -9.47
CA ASP A 39 -1.44 15.66 -10.53
C ASP A 39 -0.98 16.98 -11.16
N LEU A 40 0.29 17.32 -10.95
CA LEU A 40 0.94 18.48 -11.57
C LEU A 40 1.45 18.18 -12.98
N ASN A 41 1.61 16.90 -13.35
CA ASN A 41 2.22 16.45 -14.59
C ASN A 41 1.28 15.55 -15.41
N PRO A 42 0.09 16.03 -15.83
CA PRO A 42 -0.86 15.23 -16.59
C PRO A 42 -0.39 14.90 -18.02
N SER A 43 0.54 15.67 -18.58
CA SER A 43 1.12 15.46 -19.91
C SER A 43 2.27 14.45 -19.94
N VAL A 44 2.79 14.06 -18.77
CA VAL A 44 3.91 13.14 -18.66
C VAL A 44 3.37 11.73 -18.52
N ASN A 45 3.81 10.83 -19.41
CA ASN A 45 3.42 9.43 -19.37
C ASN A 45 3.90 8.78 -18.05
N ALA A 46 3.11 7.84 -17.51
CA ALA A 46 3.39 7.17 -16.24
C ALA A 46 4.79 6.54 -16.20
N PHE A 47 5.29 6.08 -17.34
CA PHE A 47 6.62 5.45 -17.48
C PHE A 47 7.80 6.41 -17.41
N GLN A 48 7.58 7.71 -17.61
CA GLN A 48 8.64 8.73 -17.58
C GLN A 48 8.67 9.49 -16.25
N ARG A 49 7.80 9.11 -15.29
CA ARG A 49 7.78 9.72 -13.97
C ARG A 49 9.01 9.30 -13.17
N LYS A 50 9.54 10.24 -12.39
CA LYS A 50 10.82 10.14 -11.66
C LYS A 50 10.95 8.90 -10.77
N PHE A 51 9.84 8.38 -10.22
CA PHE A 51 9.85 7.30 -9.23
C PHE A 51 9.36 5.94 -9.78
N VAL A 52 9.25 5.78 -11.11
CA VAL A 52 8.74 4.55 -11.72
C VAL A 52 9.58 3.30 -11.38
N SER A 53 10.91 3.45 -11.23
CA SER A 53 11.80 2.34 -10.88
C SER A 53 11.50 1.79 -9.49
N GLU A 54 11.29 2.68 -8.52
CA GLU A 54 11.01 2.29 -7.13
C GLU A 54 9.63 1.65 -7.02
N VAL A 55 8.63 2.16 -7.73
CA VAL A 55 7.27 1.57 -7.76
C VAL A 55 7.32 0.14 -8.32
N ARG A 56 8.01 -0.08 -9.45
CA ARG A 56 8.16 -1.42 -10.03
C ARG A 56 8.86 -2.40 -9.08
N ARG A 57 9.87 -1.92 -8.35
CA ARG A 57 10.57 -2.75 -7.35
C ARG A 57 9.63 -3.19 -6.22
N CYS A 58 8.73 -2.30 -5.78
CA CYS A 58 7.71 -2.64 -4.81
C CYS A 58 6.67 -3.64 -5.35
N GLU A 59 6.22 -3.47 -6.60
CA GLU A 59 5.29 -4.41 -7.26
C GLU A 59 5.88 -5.82 -7.38
N GLU A 60 7.17 -5.93 -7.74
CA GLU A 60 7.87 -7.21 -7.81
C GLU A 60 7.97 -7.88 -6.43
N MET A 61 8.30 -7.11 -5.39
CA MET A 61 8.36 -7.61 -4.01
C MET A 61 6.99 -8.08 -3.52
N GLU A 62 5.92 -7.34 -3.81
CA GLU A 62 4.55 -7.72 -3.45
C GLU A 62 4.15 -9.04 -4.11
N LYS A 63 4.54 -9.25 -5.38
CA LYS A 63 4.29 -10.50 -6.08
C LYS A 63 4.99 -11.68 -5.42
N THR A 64 6.28 -11.56 -5.11
CA THR A 64 7.03 -12.62 -4.41
C THR A 64 6.45 -12.89 -3.03
N PHE A 65 6.06 -11.84 -2.29
CA PHE A 65 5.46 -11.99 -0.97
C PHE A 65 4.10 -12.70 -1.05
N SER A 66 3.28 -12.36 -2.05
CA SER A 66 1.99 -13.00 -2.29
C SER A 66 2.13 -14.48 -2.63
N GLU A 67 3.10 -14.83 -3.49
CA GLU A 67 3.41 -16.23 -3.82
C GLU A 67 3.88 -17.01 -2.57
N LEU A 68 4.74 -16.41 -1.74
CA LEU A 68 5.20 -17.01 -0.49
C LEU A 68 4.08 -17.16 0.54
N PHE A 69 3.17 -16.20 0.65
CA PHE A 69 2.02 -16.27 1.55
C PHE A 69 1.07 -17.39 1.12
N PHE A 70 0.82 -17.53 -0.18
CA PHE A 70 0.00 -18.61 -0.71
C PHE A 70 0.61 -19.98 -0.40
N PHE A 71 1.92 -20.15 -0.66
CA PHE A 71 2.63 -21.40 -0.37
C PHE A 71 2.68 -21.71 1.13
N ASN A 72 2.88 -20.71 2.00
CA ASN A 72 2.78 -20.89 3.45
C ASN A 72 1.36 -21.25 3.90
N CYS A 73 0.33 -20.71 3.25
CA CYS A 73 -1.06 -21.06 3.54
C CYS A 73 -1.36 -22.51 3.11
N ASP A 74 -0.83 -22.97 1.97
CA ASP A 74 -0.93 -24.35 1.49
C ASP A 74 -0.19 -25.34 2.42
N PHE A 75 0.98 -24.95 2.94
CA PHE A 75 1.73 -25.76 3.92
C PHE A 75 1.03 -25.83 5.29
N ASN A 76 0.43 -24.72 5.77
CA ASN A 76 -0.30 -24.71 7.05
C ASN A 76 -1.70 -25.34 6.98
N ASN A 77 -2.29 -25.53 5.80
CA ASN A 77 -3.58 -26.22 5.63
C ASN A 77 -3.46 -27.75 5.46
N THR A 78 -2.26 -28.30 5.29
CA THR A 78 -2.07 -29.74 5.00
C THR A 78 -1.89 -30.63 6.23
N ASP A 79 -1.88 -30.08 7.45
CA ASP A 79 -1.64 -30.82 8.71
C ASP A 79 -2.86 -30.95 9.67
N TYR A 80 -4.10 -30.80 9.19
CA TYR A 80 -5.30 -30.97 10.06
C TYR A 80 -6.40 -31.90 9.54
N THR A 81 -6.11 -32.77 8.57
CA THR A 81 -6.98 -33.93 8.32
C THR A 81 -6.15 -35.22 8.25
N ASN A 82 -6.50 -36.18 9.11
CA ASN A 82 -6.02 -37.58 9.19
C ASN A 82 -5.04 -37.97 10.31
N ILE A 83 -5.32 -37.58 11.55
CA ILE A 83 -5.04 -38.47 12.69
C ILE A 83 -6.31 -38.60 13.52
N THR A 84 -7.18 -39.55 13.13
CA THR A 84 -8.23 -40.06 14.01
C THR A 84 -7.67 -41.29 14.76
N PRO A 85 -7.58 -41.27 16.09
CA PRO A 85 -7.28 -42.46 16.87
C PRO A 85 -8.60 -43.16 17.22
N GLU A 86 -9.22 -43.89 16.30
CA GLU A 86 -10.44 -44.66 16.66
C GLU A 86 -10.57 -46.08 16.08
N ASN A 87 -9.55 -46.66 15.45
CA ASN A 87 -9.60 -48.09 15.05
C ASN A 87 -8.36 -48.88 15.51
N VAL A 88 -7.98 -48.71 16.78
CA VAL A 88 -7.16 -49.69 17.51
C VAL A 88 -8.06 -50.36 18.55
N VAL A 89 -8.98 -51.21 18.08
CA VAL A 89 -9.46 -52.46 18.71
C VAL A 89 -9.90 -53.38 17.58
#